data_AF-F5Z6T2-F1
#
_entry.id   AF-F5Z6T2-F1
#
_cell.length_a   1.000
_cell.length_b   1.000
_cell.length_c   1.000
_cell.angle_alpha   90.00
_cell.angle_beta   90.00
_cell.angle_gamma   90.00
#
_symmetry.space_group_name_H-M   'P 1'
#
loop_
_entity.id
_entity.type
_entity.pdbx_description
1 polymer ?
#
loop_
_entity_poly.entity_id
_entity_poly.type
_entity_poly.pdbx_seq_one_letter_code
_entity_poly.pdbx_strand_id
1 'polypeptide(L)'
;MSFNTLIDDKHWLMQLDTQTGKVQKLVELPREALYYTWTSDGKVIVASELQLWFWNSQAKKSTLSAFAKIGASCPSGASRLAVNMQQTKLALVCDGESF
;
A
#
# COMPACT_ATOMS: atom_id res chain seq x y z
N MET A 1 7.99 -12.63 0.47
CA MET A 1 6.82 -12.07 1.20
C MET A 1 7.04 -10.58 1.41
N SER A 2 5.99 -9.76 1.48
CA SER A 2 6.11 -8.36 1.92
C SER A 2 5.26 -8.11 3.17
N PHE A 3 5.63 -7.10 3.94
CA PHE A 3 4.91 -6.63 5.12
C PHE A 3 5.18 -5.15 5.32
N ASN A 4 4.31 -4.44 6.03
CA ASN A 4 4.59 -3.10 6.52
C ASN A 4 4.95 -3.14 8.01
N THR A 5 5.80 -2.22 8.45
CA THR A 5 6.16 -2.08 9.88
C THR A 5 6.61 -0.65 10.17
N LEU A 6 6.56 -0.27 11.44
CA LEU A 6 7.13 0.97 11.96
C LEU A 6 8.61 0.74 12.33
N ILE A 7 9.51 1.59 11.82
CA ILE A 7 10.95 1.63 12.17
C ILE A 7 11.35 3.10 12.28
N ASP A 8 11.87 3.51 13.43
CA ASP A 8 12.29 4.89 13.71
C ASP A 8 11.18 5.92 13.39
N ASP A 9 9.96 5.67 13.88
CA ASP A 9 8.74 6.49 13.65
C ASP A 9 8.34 6.67 12.17
N LYS A 10 8.86 5.82 11.29
CA LYS A 10 8.50 5.77 9.87
C LYS A 10 7.89 4.44 9.50
N HIS A 11 6.77 4.49 8.78
CA HIS A 11 6.19 3.28 8.20
C HIS A 11 6.97 2.89 6.95
N TRP A 12 7.33 1.61 6.85
CA TRP A 12 8.06 1.07 5.71
C TRP A 12 7.31 -0.09 5.12
N LEU A 13 7.28 -0.17 3.78
CA LEU A 13 7.06 -1.43 3.11
C LEU A 13 8.39 -2.20 3.09
N MET A 14 8.34 -3.42 3.59
CA MET A 14 9.47 -4.32 3.72
C MET A 14 9.29 -5.55 2.83
N GLN A 15 10.39 -6.14 2.42
CA GLN A 15 10.40 -7.45 1.78
C GLN A 15 11.21 -8.43 2.63
N LEU A 16 10.63 -9.61 2.84
CA LEU A 16 11.29 -10.79 3.37
C LEU A 16 11.56 -11.76 2.21
N ASP A 17 12.84 -12.05 1.98
CA ASP A 17 13.24 -13.23 1.24
C ASP A 17 12.99 -14.47 2.12
N THR A 18 12.03 -15.29 1.72
CA THR A 18 11.61 -16.46 2.50
C THR A 18 12.59 -17.63 2.41
N GLN A 19 13.53 -17.61 1.45
CA GLN A 19 14.58 -18.62 1.32
C GLN A 19 15.74 -18.29 2.26
N THR A 20 16.13 -17.01 2.33
CA THR A 20 17.34 -16.58 3.05
C THR A 20 17.06 -15.91 4.39
N GLY A 21 15.80 -15.57 4.69
CA GLY A 21 15.43 -14.79 5.88
C GLY A 21 15.86 -13.33 5.84
N LYS A 22 16.47 -12.87 4.74
CA LYS A 22 16.93 -11.47 4.61
C LYS A 22 15.75 -10.53 4.48
N VAL A 23 15.82 -9.42 5.22
CA VAL A 23 14.83 -8.35 5.20
C VAL A 23 15.43 -7.11 4.55
N GLN A 24 14.66 -6.46 3.68
CA GLN A 24 15.04 -5.19 3.04
C GLN A 24 13.93 -4.14 3.10
N LYS A 25 14.32 -2.88 3.28
CA LYS A 25 13.43 -1.72 3.14
C LYS A 25 13.18 -1.49 1.65
N LEU A 26 11.91 -1.40 1.25
CA LEU A 26 11.52 -1.13 -0.14
C LEU A 26 11.24 0.36 -0.37
N VAL A 27 10.23 0.89 0.33
CA VAL A 27 9.80 2.29 0.20
C VAL A 27 9.19 2.77 1.51
N GLU A 28 9.41 4.05 1.84
CA GLU A 28 8.73 4.71 2.96
C GLU A 28 7.25 4.90 2.61
N LEU A 29 6.38 4.52 3.53
CA LEU A 29 4.93 4.65 3.38
C LEU A 29 4.46 5.96 4.06
N PRO A 30 3.30 6.51 3.65
CA PRO A 30 2.69 7.61 4.37
C PRO A 30 2.33 7.17 5.80
N ARG A 31 2.08 8.13 6.69
CA ARG A 31 1.59 7.82 8.04
C ARG A 31 0.26 7.06 7.96
N GLU A 32 -0.01 6.21 8.95
CA GLU A 32 -1.25 5.41 9.03
C GLU A 32 -1.50 4.49 7.81
N ALA A 33 -0.46 4.17 7.04
CA ALA A 33 -0.56 3.28 5.89
C ALA A 33 -0.60 1.80 6.33
N LEU A 34 -1.78 1.35 6.73
CA LEU A 34 -2.00 0.00 7.23
C LEU A 34 -2.18 -1.03 6.11
N TYR A 35 -2.71 -0.62 4.95
CA TYR A 35 -3.13 -1.55 3.90
C TYR A 35 -2.51 -1.23 2.54
N TYR A 36 -2.09 -2.29 1.85
CA TYR A 36 -1.53 -2.21 0.50
C TYR A 36 -1.84 -3.48 -0.29
N THR A 37 -1.78 -3.38 -1.62
CA THR A 37 -1.85 -4.53 -2.52
C THR A 37 -0.78 -4.43 -3.60
N TRP A 38 -0.22 -5.57 -3.97
CA TRP A 38 0.64 -5.69 -5.14
C TRP A 38 -0.18 -5.86 -6.41
N THR A 39 0.43 -5.45 -7.51
CA THR A 39 0.03 -5.79 -8.87
C THR A 39 1.06 -6.74 -9.47
N SER A 40 0.68 -7.50 -10.49
CA SER A 40 1.51 -8.56 -11.09
C SER A 40 2.74 -7.99 -11.81
N ASP A 41 2.68 -6.74 -12.25
CA ASP A 41 3.79 -6.01 -12.86
C ASP A 41 4.69 -5.30 -11.84
N GLY A 42 4.54 -5.62 -10.56
CA GLY A 42 5.43 -5.16 -9.50
C GLY A 42 5.14 -3.75 -9.01
N LYS A 43 3.94 -3.21 -9.26
CA LYS A 43 3.52 -1.95 -8.62
C LYS A 43 2.79 -2.23 -7.31
N VAL A 44 2.81 -1.26 -6.41
CA VAL A 44 2.13 -1.29 -5.12
C VAL A 44 1.12 -0.16 -5.06
N ILE A 45 -0.10 -0.48 -4.66
CA ILE A 45 -1.13 0.50 -4.31
C ILE A 45 -1.28 0.47 -2.80
N VAL A 46 -1.28 1.64 -2.17
CA VAL A 46 -1.37 1.83 -0.72
C VAL A 46 -2.56 2.74 -0.42
N ALA A 47 -3.29 2.41 0.63
CA ALA A 47 -4.31 3.28 1.21
C ALA A 47 -3.76 3.87 2.51
N SER A 48 -3.89 5.18 2.65
CA SER A 48 -3.57 5.91 3.86
C SER A 48 -4.53 7.08 3.92
N GLU A 49 -5.23 7.21 5.05
CA GLU A 49 -6.29 8.20 5.24
C GLU A 49 -7.32 8.14 4.08
N LEU A 50 -7.59 9.27 3.43
CA LEU A 50 -8.55 9.41 2.32
C LEU A 50 -7.86 9.42 0.95
N GLN A 51 -6.64 8.90 0.85
CA GLN A 51 -5.79 8.98 -0.33
C GLN A 51 -5.22 7.60 -0.71
N LEU A 52 -5.28 7.31 -2.01
CA LEU A 52 -4.55 6.21 -2.63
C LEU A 52 -3.22 6.69 -3.17
N TRP A 53 -2.21 5.87 -2.92
CA TRP A 53 -0.82 6.09 -3.29
C TRP A 53 -0.31 4.93 -4.11
N PHE A 54 0.69 5.21 -4.94
CA PHE A 54 1.24 4.28 -5.90
C PHE A 54 2.77 4.30 -5.87
N TRP A 55 3.40 3.13 -5.97
CA TRP A 55 4.84 2.99 -6.13
C TRP A 55 5.16 1.90 -7.16
N ASN A 56 6.12 2.17 -8.06
CA ASN A 56 6.59 1.19 -9.03
C ASN A 56 7.95 0.61 -8.58
N SER A 57 7.94 -0.62 -8.07
CA SER A 57 9.16 -1.26 -7.54
C SER A 57 10.25 -1.52 -8.58
N GLN A 58 9.88 -1.56 -9.86
CA GLN A 58 10.79 -1.89 -10.96
C GLN A 58 11.55 -0.65 -11.49
N ALA A 59 11.13 0.55 -11.11
CA ALA A 59 11.76 1.79 -11.55
C ALA A 59 12.90 2.20 -10.58
N LYS A 60 14.11 2.38 -11.14
CA LYS A 60 15.38 2.63 -10.40
C LYS A 60 15.36 3.77 -9.36
N LYS A 61 14.40 4.69 -9.41
CA LYS A 61 14.25 5.82 -8.48
C LYS A 61 12.78 6.16 -8.20
N SER A 62 11.89 5.17 -8.23
CA SER A 62 10.47 5.45 -7.94
C SER A 62 10.30 5.83 -6.48
N THR A 63 9.65 6.96 -6.25
CA THR A 63 9.06 7.32 -4.97
C THR A 63 7.59 6.95 -4.96
N LEU A 64 7.00 6.90 -3.76
CA LEU A 64 5.57 6.79 -3.60
C LEU A 64 4.89 8.09 -4.05
N SER A 65 3.80 8.01 -4.80
CA SER A 65 3.08 9.16 -5.35
C SER A 65 1.57 9.01 -5.15
N ALA A 66 0.91 10.07 -4.71
CA ALA A 66 -0.55 10.13 -4.61
C ALA A 66 -1.19 10.08 -6.02
N PHE A 67 -2.27 9.31 -6.20
CA PHE A 67 -2.93 9.21 -7.51
C PHE A 67 -4.46 9.28 -7.50
N ALA A 68 -5.13 9.01 -6.38
CA ALA A 68 -6.60 9.10 -6.29
C ALA A 68 -7.10 9.41 -4.87
N LYS A 69 -8.01 10.37 -4.73
CA LYS A 69 -8.74 10.61 -3.48
C LYS A 69 -9.94 9.67 -3.38
N ILE A 70 -10.21 9.15 -2.19
CA ILE A 70 -11.32 8.21 -1.96
C ILE A 70 -12.38 8.73 -0.99
N GLY A 71 -12.18 9.89 -0.36
CA GLY A 71 -13.07 10.39 0.70
C GLY A 71 -14.55 10.54 0.33
N ALA A 72 -14.87 10.79 -0.95
CA ALA A 72 -16.27 10.85 -1.39
C ALA A 72 -16.97 9.48 -1.43
N SER A 73 -16.20 8.40 -1.53
CA SER A 73 -16.71 7.02 -1.61
C SER A 73 -16.42 6.19 -0.35
N CYS A 74 -15.31 6.48 0.33
CA CYS A 74 -14.88 5.90 1.60
C CYS A 74 -14.52 7.05 2.56
N PRO A 75 -15.50 7.65 3.24
CA PRO A 75 -15.30 8.86 4.05
C PRO A 75 -14.43 8.64 5.29
N SER A 76 -14.34 7.41 5.77
CA SER A 76 -13.53 7.02 6.94
C SER A 76 -12.17 6.42 6.58
N GLY A 77 -11.82 6.37 5.30
CA GLY A 77 -10.63 5.66 4.81
C GLY A 77 -10.93 4.22 4.37
N ALA A 78 -9.88 3.46 4.08
CA ALA A 78 -10.01 2.09 3.59
C ALA A 78 -9.23 1.09 4.47
N SER A 79 -9.93 0.04 4.90
CA SER A 79 -9.39 -1.08 5.67
C SER A 79 -8.80 -2.20 4.83
N ARG A 80 -9.12 -2.29 3.52
CA ARG A 80 -8.58 -3.36 2.65
C ARG A 80 -8.50 -2.90 1.19
N LEU A 81 -7.53 -3.46 0.49
CA LEU A 81 -7.29 -3.25 -0.93
C LEU A 81 -7.14 -4.60 -1.63
N ALA A 82 -7.73 -4.73 -2.82
CA ALA A 82 -7.48 -5.85 -3.71
C ALA A 82 -7.60 -5.43 -5.17
N VAL A 83 -6.79 -6.02 -6.03
CA VAL A 83 -6.92 -5.88 -7.49
C VAL A 83 -7.52 -7.15 -8.09
N ASN A 84 -8.35 -7.02 -9.12
CA ASN A 84 -8.83 -8.21 -9.84
C ASN A 84 -7.68 -8.88 -10.63
N MET A 85 -7.92 -10.12 -11.07
CA MET A 85 -6.93 -10.90 -11.83
C MET A 85 -6.41 -10.17 -13.09
N GLN A 86 -7.29 -9.49 -13.82
CA GLN A 86 -6.92 -8.74 -15.03
C GLN A 86 -6.23 -7.40 -14.72
N GLN A 87 -6.15 -7.02 -13.46
CA GLN A 87 -5.50 -5.78 -12.99
C GLN A 87 -6.12 -4.49 -13.53
N THR A 88 -7.41 -4.52 -13.84
CA THR A 88 -8.19 -3.40 -14.40
C THR A 88 -9.14 -2.77 -13.39
N LYS A 89 -9.36 -3.40 -12.24
CA LYS A 89 -10.26 -2.94 -11.18
C LYS A 89 -9.56 -3.01 -9.84
N LEU A 90 -9.80 -1.99 -9.02
CA LEU A 90 -9.42 -1.92 -7.61
C LEU A 90 -10.68 -2.05 -6.76
N ALA A 91 -10.67 -2.97 -5.81
CA ALA A 91 -11.67 -3.08 -4.76
C ALA A 91 -11.12 -2.48 -3.46
N LEU A 92 -11.99 -1.76 -2.76
CA LEU A 92 -11.73 -1.10 -1.48
C LEU A 92 -12.78 -1.59 -0.48
N VAL A 93 -12.36 -1.87 0.74
CA VAL A 93 -13.29 -1.97 1.88
C VAL A 93 -13.12 -0.69 2.67
N CYS A 94 -14.15 0.14 2.76
CA CYS A 94 -14.09 1.35 3.55
C CYS A 94 -14.07 1.00 5.05
N ASP A 95 -13.39 1.81 5.85
CA ASP A 95 -13.54 1.73 7.30
C ASP A 95 -15.00 2.04 7.68
N GLY A 96 -15.54 1.26 8.60
CA GLY A 96 -16.85 1.55 9.19
C GLY A 96 -16.74 2.74 10.13
N GLU A 97 -17.85 3.43 10.37
CA GLU A 97 -17.94 4.28 11.55
C GLU A 97 -17.90 3.37 12.78
N SER A 98 -17.01 3.69 13.72
CA SER A 98 -17.05 3.08 15.06
C SER A 98 -18.41 3.38 15.66
N PHE A 99 -19.24 2.34 15.85
CA PHE A 99 -20.50 2.44 16.59
C PHE A 99 -20.25 2.63 18.08
#